data_AF-A0A6J5G860-F1
#
_entry.id   AF-A0A6J5G860-F1
#
_cell.length_a   1.000
_cell.length_b   1.000
_cell.length_c   1.000
_cell.angle_alpha   90.00
_cell.angle_beta   90.00
_cell.angle_gamma   90.00
#
_symmetry.space_group_name_H-M   'P 1'
#
loop_
_entity.id
_entity.type
_entity.pdbx_description
1 polymer ?
#
loop_
_entity_poly.entity_id
_entity_poly.type
_entity_poly.pdbx_seq_one_letter_code
_entity_poly.pdbx_strand_id
1 'polypeptide(L)'
;MATYAVDGVRISASTDRVTHVRWAPIDPHSHDWLSPPKISEVADVANGLRSGAVVYSVFTLGGMKFLGPKIKAVPHPNGIDGIDMEVPDGSVEKSMDDLPRV
;
A
#
# COMPACT_ATOMS: atom_id res chain seq x y z
N MET A 1 4.98 13.80 -10.31
CA MET A 1 4.90 12.39 -9.86
C MET A 1 4.52 12.43 -8.39
N ALA A 2 3.39 11.83 -8.01
CA ALA A 2 2.89 11.91 -6.63
C ALA A 2 3.30 10.66 -5.85
N THR A 3 3.79 10.84 -4.62
CA THR A 3 4.20 9.75 -3.73
C THR A 3 3.14 9.55 -2.66
N TYR A 4 2.72 8.30 -2.48
CA TYR A 4 1.75 7.91 -1.47
C TYR A 4 2.36 6.85 -0.55
N ALA A 5 1.83 6.78 0.66
CA ALA A 5 2.10 5.68 1.58
C ALA A 5 0.80 4.99 1.99
N VAL A 6 0.88 3.67 2.14
CA VAL A 6 -0.17 2.79 2.68
C VAL A 6 0.23 2.40 4.09
N ASP A 7 -0.59 2.73 5.09
CA ASP A 7 -0.32 2.41 6.50
C ASP A 7 -1.28 1.37 7.09
N GLY A 8 -2.25 0.88 6.31
CA GLY A 8 -3.17 -0.16 6.74
C GLY A 8 -3.94 -0.77 5.58
N VAL A 9 -4.43 -1.99 5.79
CA VAL A 9 -5.20 -2.72 4.77
C VAL A 9 -6.44 -3.35 5.37
N ARG A 10 -7.49 -3.45 4.56
CA ARG A 10 -8.67 -4.25 4.88
C ARG A 10 -8.62 -5.54 4.08
N ILE A 11 -8.52 -6.66 4.79
CA ILE A 11 -8.58 -7.99 4.21
C ILE A 11 -10.00 -8.55 4.40
N SER A 12 -10.62 -8.98 3.31
CA SER A 12 -11.92 -9.64 3.34
C SER A 12 -11.81 -11.04 3.91
N ALA A 13 -12.50 -11.31 5.02
CA ALA A 13 -12.53 -12.63 5.66
C ALA A 13 -13.08 -13.75 4.75
N SER A 14 -13.90 -13.41 3.74
CA SER A 14 -14.50 -14.39 2.84
C SER A 14 -13.60 -14.81 1.68
N THR A 15 -12.64 -13.97 1.28
CA THR A 15 -11.79 -14.21 0.11
C THR A 15 -10.31 -14.20 0.43
N ASP A 16 -9.94 -13.85 1.65
CA ASP A 16 -8.56 -13.63 2.11
C ASP A 16 -7.79 -12.65 1.21
N ARG A 17 -8.50 -11.61 0.72
CA ARG A 17 -7.95 -10.62 -0.21
C ARG A 17 -8.02 -9.23 0.37
N VAL A 18 -6.99 -8.44 0.11
CA VAL A 18 -7.03 -7.00 0.34
C VAL A 18 -8.09 -6.39 -0.57
N THR A 19 -9.07 -5.71 0.03
CA THR A 19 -10.14 -5.00 -0.70
C THR A 19 -9.99 -3.50 -0.61
N HIS A 20 -9.47 -2.99 0.50
CA HIS A 20 -9.24 -1.57 0.71
C HIS A 20 -7.86 -1.35 1.32
N VAL A 21 -7.31 -0.17 1.09
CA VAL A 21 -6.12 0.31 1.78
C VAL A 21 -6.39 1.65 2.41
N ARG A 22 -5.73 1.90 3.54
CA ARG A 22 -5.60 3.23 4.10
C ARG A 22 -4.32 3.85 3.56
N TRP A 23 -4.45 4.93 2.80
CA TRP A 23 -3.35 5.60 2.12
C TRP A 23 -3.53 7.11 2.06
N ALA A 24 -2.41 7.83 1.96
CA ALA A 24 -2.37 9.27 1.77
C ALA A 24 -1.10 9.68 1.02
N PRO A 25 -1.10 10.87 0.38
CA PRO A 25 0.10 11.44 -0.18
C PRO A 25 1.12 11.74 0.94
N ILE A 26 2.39 11.48 0.66
CA ILE A 26 3.52 11.78 1.56
C ILE A 26 4.54 12.67 0.87
N ASP A 27 5.27 13.43 1.68
CA ASP A 27 6.47 14.13 1.21
C ASP A 27 7.59 13.09 0.98
N PRO A 28 8.20 13.04 -0.21
CA PRO A 28 9.20 12.02 -0.52
C PRO A 28 10.54 12.23 0.19
N HIS A 29 10.79 13.38 0.84
CA HIS A 29 12.04 13.67 1.53
C HIS A 29 11.94 13.43 3.04
N SER A 30 10.83 13.84 3.64
CA SER A 30 10.55 13.76 5.08
C SER A 30 9.64 12.60 5.45
N HIS A 31 8.96 11.99 4.48
CA HIS A 31 8.01 10.88 4.65
C HIS A 31 6.82 11.24 5.53
N ASP A 32 6.54 12.53 5.71
CA ASP A 32 5.40 12.99 6.46
C ASP A 32 4.14 13.04 5.60
N TRP A 33 2.98 12.96 6.25
CA TRP A 33 1.69 12.92 5.56
C TRP A 33 1.34 14.32 5.05
N LEU A 34 1.19 14.46 3.74
CA LEU A 34 0.70 15.70 3.14
C LEU A 34 -0.80 15.89 3.34
N SER A 35 -1.52 14.82 3.71
CA SER A 35 -2.95 14.82 3.99
C SER A 35 -3.31 13.65 4.91
N PRO A 36 -4.42 13.73 5.66
CA PRO A 36 -4.88 12.63 6.49
C PRO A 36 -5.11 11.36 5.65
N PRO A 37 -4.64 10.18 6.11
CA PRO A 37 -4.88 8.90 5.42
C PRO A 37 -6.36 8.60 5.26
N LYS A 38 -6.77 8.20 4.05
CA LYS A 38 -8.13 7.80 3.72
C LYS A 38 -8.18 6.33 3.35
N ILE A 39 -9.30 5.67 3.63
CA ILE A 39 -9.54 4.31 3.16
C ILE A 39 -10.07 4.40 1.72
N SER A 40 -9.48 3.64 0.81
CA SER A 40 -9.88 3.58 -0.60
C SER A 40 -9.79 2.15 -1.12
N GLU A 41 -10.58 1.84 -2.13
CA GLU A 41 -10.56 0.53 -2.79
C GLU A 41 -9.21 0.29 -3.48
N VAL A 42 -8.80 -0.98 -3.55
CA VAL A 42 -7.56 -1.38 -4.25
C VAL A 42 -7.56 -0.91 -5.71
N ALA A 43 -8.72 -0.87 -6.36
CA ALA A 43 -8.85 -0.38 -7.73
C ALA A 43 -8.41 1.08 -7.90
N ASP A 44 -8.68 1.95 -6.92
CA ASP A 44 -8.27 3.37 -6.94
C ASP A 44 -6.74 3.49 -6.84
N VAL A 45 -6.13 2.66 -5.99
CA VAL A 45 -4.66 2.59 -5.82
C VAL A 45 -4.00 2.07 -7.10
N ALA A 46 -4.54 1.00 -7.68
CA ALA A 46 -4.04 0.42 -8.92
C ALA A 46 -4.15 1.42 -10.08
N ASN A 47 -5.23 2.22 -10.13
CA ASN A 47 -5.37 3.29 -11.09
C ASN A 47 -4.32 4.40 -10.87
N GLY A 48 -4.07 4.79 -9.62
CA GLY A 48 -2.99 5.72 -9.26
C GLY A 48 -1.61 5.24 -9.71
N LEU A 49 -1.29 3.97 -9.44
CA LEU A 49 -0.04 3.33 -9.89
C LEU A 49 0.09 3.35 -11.42
N ARG A 50 -0.99 3.01 -12.15
CA ARG A 50 -1.02 3.10 -13.62
C ARG A 50 -0.84 4.53 -14.14
N SER A 51 -1.35 5.52 -13.41
CA SER A 51 -1.17 6.93 -13.73
C SER A 51 0.25 7.46 -13.39
N GLY A 52 1.14 6.61 -12.87
CA GLY A 52 2.51 6.96 -12.53
C GLY A 52 2.72 7.47 -11.10
N ALA A 53 1.76 7.25 -10.19
CA ALA A 53 2.00 7.45 -8.77
C ALA A 53 2.98 6.41 -8.24
N VAL A 54 3.79 6.80 -7.25
CA VAL A 54 4.64 5.87 -6.52
C VAL A 54 4.00 5.62 -5.17
N VAL A 55 3.70 4.37 -4.86
CA VAL A 55 3.07 4.00 -3.59
C VAL A 55 4.05 3.17 -2.79
N TYR A 56 4.23 3.47 -1.51
CA TYR A 56 5.05 2.70 -0.58
C TYR A 56 4.18 2.13 0.53
N SER A 57 4.61 1.01 1.12
CA SER A 57 4.08 0.60 2.43
C SER A 57 4.75 1.40 3.55
N VAL A 58 4.02 1.67 4.63
CA VAL A 58 4.53 2.28 5.85
C VAL A 58 4.16 1.40 7.03
N PHE A 59 5.16 1.05 7.83
CA PHE A 59 5.00 0.27 9.05
C PHE A 59 5.28 1.17 10.24
N THR A 60 4.41 1.12 11.26
CA THR A 60 4.67 1.82 12.53
C THR A 60 5.22 0.81 13.54
N LEU A 61 6.51 0.93 13.89
CA LEU A 61 7.20 0.07 14.85
C LEU A 61 7.70 0.93 16.01
N GLY A 62 7.23 0.65 17.23
CA GLY A 62 7.65 1.39 18.42
C GLY A 62 7.35 2.90 18.39
N GLY A 63 6.31 3.32 17.66
CA GLY A 63 5.94 4.74 17.49
C GLY A 63 6.69 5.48 16.38
N MET A 64 7.66 4.83 15.73
CA MET A 64 8.36 5.36 14.57
C MET A 64 7.80 4.76 13.28
N LYS A 65 7.69 5.59 12.23
CA LYS A 65 7.23 5.17 10.90
C LYS A 65 8.43 4.75 10.07
N PHE A 66 8.34 3.59 9.43
CA PHE A 66 9.33 3.05 8.52
C PHE A 66 8.71 2.88 7.14
N LEU A 67 9.37 3.40 6.11
CA LEU A 67 9.02 3.09 4.73
C LEU A 67 9.44 1.64 4.44
N GLY A 68 8.45 0.85 4.04
CA GLY A 68 8.63 -0.50 3.55
C GLY A 68 8.77 -0.56 2.03
N PRO A 69 8.63 -1.76 1.45
CA PRO A 69 8.68 -1.96 0.00
C PRO A 69 7.63 -1.12 -0.74
N LYS A 70 7.95 -0.81 -2.00
CA LYS A 70 7.02 -0.18 -2.94
C LYS A 70 5.82 -1.09 -3.15
N ILE A 71 4.66 -0.50 -3.41
CA ILE A 71 3.46 -1.24 -3.82
C ILE A 71 3.42 -1.24 -5.35
N LYS A 72 3.17 -2.41 -5.92
CA LYS A 72 2.93 -2.61 -7.35
C LYS A 72 1.51 -3.10 -7.59
N ALA A 73 0.95 -2.73 -8.74
CA ALA A 73 -0.32 -3.30 -9.19
C ALA A 73 -0.05 -4.68 -9.79
N VAL A 74 -0.86 -5.67 -9.40
CA VAL A 74 -0.75 -7.04 -9.93
C VAL A 74 -2.01 -7.35 -10.74
N PRO A 75 -1.88 -7.55 -12.07
CA PRO A 75 -3.03 -7.88 -12.89
C PRO A 75 -3.57 -9.24 -12.47
N HIS A 76 -4.88 -9.30 -12.19
CA HIS A 76 -5.55 -10.55 -11.91
C HIS A 76 -6.49 -10.93 -13.05
N PRO A 77 -6.56 -12.22 -13.42
CA PRO A 77 -7.40 -12.70 -14.53
C PRO A 77 -8.89 -12.48 -14.31
N ASN A 78 -9.31 -12.15 -13.08
CA ASN A 78 -10.71 -11.88 -12.72
C ASN A 78 -11.11 -10.41 -12.92
N GLY A 79 -10.26 -9.57 -13.52
CA GLY A 79 -10.58 -8.19 -13.90
C GLY A 79 -10.49 -7.14 -12.79
N ILE A 80 -10.27 -7.53 -11.53
CA ILE A 80 -9.97 -6.62 -10.43
C ILE A 80 -8.46 -6.60 -10.22
N ASP A 81 -7.79 -5.53 -10.66
CA ASP A 81 -6.36 -5.33 -10.41
C ASP A 81 -6.09 -5.36 -8.90
N GLY A 82 -5.20 -6.25 -8.47
CA GLY A 82 -4.74 -6.34 -7.10
C GLY A 82 -3.56 -5.40 -6.84
N ILE A 83 -3.13 -5.33 -5.58
CA ILE A 83 -1.86 -4.70 -5.20
C ILE A 83 -1.02 -5.70 -4.42
N ASP A 84 0.29 -5.56 -4.55
CA ASP A 84 1.28 -6.39 -3.87
C ASP A 84 2.51 -5.56 -3.51
N MET A 85 3.33 -6.02 -2.57
CA MET A 85 4.61 -5.38 -2.27
C MET A 85 5.65 -5.81 -3.31
N GLU A 86 6.35 -4.86 -3.92
CA GLU A 86 7.51 -5.10 -4.75
C GLU A 86 8.65 -5.58 -3.84
N VAL A 87 8.81 -6.90 -3.77
CA VAL A 87 9.90 -7.55 -3.05
C VAL A 87 11.13 -7.57 -3.97
N PRO A 88 12.22 -6.84 -3.66
CA PRO A 88 13.49 -7.06 -4.33
C PRO A 88 14.00 -8.46 -3.97
N ASP A 89 14.46 -9.18 -5.00
CA ASP A 89 14.90 -10.58 -4.94
C ASP A 89 15.69 -10.88 -3.64
N GLY A 90 15.10 -11.72 -2.79
CA GLY A 90 15.82 -12.36 -1.68
C GLY A 90 15.73 -11.74 -0.28
N SER A 91 14.92 -10.72 0.01
CA SER A 91 14.80 -10.24 1.41
C SER A 91 13.49 -9.53 1.70
N VAL A 92 12.58 -10.18 2.44
CA VAL A 92 11.82 -9.61 3.59
C VAL A 92 10.77 -10.61 4.11
N GLU A 93 10.74 -10.78 5.43
CA GLU A 93 9.76 -11.58 6.21
C GLU A 93 8.42 -10.86 6.46
N LYS A 94 8.16 -9.74 5.75
CA LYS A 94 6.97 -8.88 5.92
C LYS A 94 6.13 -8.79 4.67
N SER A 95 4.87 -9.17 4.84
CA SER A 95 3.85 -9.23 3.78
C SER A 95 2.78 -8.16 3.99
N MET A 96 1.89 -8.00 3.01
CA MET A 96 0.72 -7.11 3.13
C MET A 96 -0.16 -7.42 4.36
N ASP A 97 -0.18 -8.67 4.84
CA ASP A 97 -0.90 -9.11 6.05
C ASP A 97 -0.29 -8.58 7.37
N ASP A 98 0.97 -8.15 7.35
CA ASP A 98 1.63 -7.55 8.53
C ASP A 98 1.19 -6.09 8.76
N LEU A 99 0.55 -5.47 7.75
CA LEU A 99 -0.02 -4.14 7.91
C LEU A 99 -1.24 -4.17 8.86
N PRO A 100 -1.42 -3.12 9.69
CA PRO A 100 -2.55 -3.07 10.62
C PRO A 100 -3.88 -3.09 9.86
N ARG A 101 -4.84 -3.82 10.43
CA ARG A 101 -6.17 -3.99 9.85
C ARG A 101 -7.04 -2.75 10.09
N VAL A 102 -7.77 -2.33 9.06
CA VAL A 102 -8.69 -1.17 9.06
C VAL A 102 -10.13 -1.51 8.67
#